data_AF-A0A7N2R395-F1
#
_entry.id   AF-A0A7N2R395-F1
#
_cell.length_a   1.000
_cell.length_b   1.000
_cell.length_c   1.000
_cell.angle_alpha   90.00
_cell.angle_beta   90.00
_cell.angle_gamma   90.00
#
_symmetry.space_group_name_H-M   'P 1'
#
loop_
_entity.id
_entity.type
_entity.pdbx_description
1 polymer ?
#
loop_
_entity_poly.entity_id
_entity_poly.type
_entity_poly.pdbx_seq_one_letter_code
_entity_poly.pdbx_strand_id
1 'polypeptide(L)'
;MSFLGQEEGAAKTSEGATKSPLFFATISGCVQIVKEILDLYPQAVVHIDDKGRNILHVAIKYRQLDIFELVMKMKLPKNWLVGKLDEGGNSMLHTAGKRNKDYVPEKMQGPALELQEEMHWFERVKEVIPPHFVDHRNNQGLTAEALFNTTNKELRLNAKEWIKRTAEGCTIVAVLIATVAFAAAYTIPGGSNGQTGVPVPLNHPFFLVFTGGDILTISSALTSVVLFLAITASPFRFVDFSHSLTNNLAIGLTFLFVSVSMMMTAFAATITLMIHNGEGWTKVILYTTSFIPVGLFALSYFPLCRSLSKTYKHLLKNAWEVVSRSLYFPVLPRENKESNRTSNSLNPQRTSSV
;
A
#
# COMPACT_ATOMS: atom_id res chain seq x y z
N MET A 1 50.38 -34.94 15.42
CA MET A 1 50.30 -35.80 14.20
C MET A 1 49.05 -36.63 14.39
N SER A 2 48.03 -36.61 13.56
CA SER A 2 47.91 -36.28 12.14
C SER A 2 46.44 -35.93 11.85
N PHE A 3 46.26 -34.90 11.03
CA PHE A 3 45.03 -34.58 10.32
C PHE A 3 44.60 -35.74 9.42
N LEU A 4 43.29 -35.86 9.17
CA LEU A 4 42.54 -36.46 8.04
C LEU A 4 41.22 -36.98 8.61
N GLY A 5 40.02 -36.72 8.12
CA GLY A 5 39.54 -35.90 7.02
C GLY A 5 38.02 -35.81 7.22
N GLN A 6 37.48 -34.60 7.23
CA GLN A 6 36.06 -34.34 7.35
C GLN A 6 35.54 -34.24 5.92
N GLU A 7 34.98 -35.33 5.39
CA GLU A 7 34.16 -35.25 4.18
C GLU A 7 32.82 -34.59 4.55
N GLU A 8 32.70 -33.31 4.17
CA GLU A 8 31.43 -32.62 4.08
C GLU A 8 30.53 -33.37 3.10
N GLY A 9 29.41 -33.89 3.62
CA GLY A 9 28.31 -34.41 2.82
C GLY A 9 27.70 -33.29 2.00
N ALA A 10 28.22 -33.09 0.79
CA ALA A 10 27.61 -32.28 -0.24
C ALA A 10 26.17 -32.75 -0.46
N ALA A 11 25.21 -31.90 -0.09
CA ALA A 11 23.83 -32.04 -0.50
C ALA A 11 23.81 -32.13 -2.04
N LYS A 12 23.48 -33.32 -2.56
CA LYS A 12 23.34 -33.57 -3.99
C LYS A 12 22.27 -32.64 -4.57
N THR A 13 22.69 -31.50 -5.10
CA THR A 13 21.91 -30.70 -6.04
C THR A 13 21.68 -31.56 -7.29
N SER A 14 20.46 -32.04 -7.47
CA SER A 14 20.02 -32.74 -8.68
C SER A 14 19.81 -31.78 -9.86
N GLU A 15 20.83 -31.02 -10.22
CA GLU A 15 20.79 -30.13 -11.40
C GLU A 15 22.07 -30.26 -12.23
N GLY A 16 22.34 -31.48 -12.68
CA GLY A 16 23.34 -31.78 -13.70
C GLY A 16 22.78 -31.71 -15.12
N ALA A 17 22.10 -30.62 -15.47
CA ALA A 17 21.76 -30.32 -16.86
C ALA A 17 22.40 -28.97 -17.19
N THR A 18 23.15 -28.91 -18.28
CA THR A 18 23.81 -27.72 -18.79
C THR A 18 22.77 -26.68 -19.21
N LYS A 19 22.18 -25.97 -18.25
CA LYS A 19 21.23 -24.89 -18.53
C LYS A 19 21.98 -23.84 -19.36
N SER A 20 21.37 -23.42 -20.47
CA SER A 20 21.93 -22.38 -21.32
C SER A 20 22.33 -21.16 -20.48
N PRO A 21 23.49 -20.50 -20.76
CA PRO A 21 23.95 -19.33 -20.02
C PRO A 21 22.87 -18.23 -19.90
N LEU A 22 22.00 -18.13 -20.90
CA LEU A 22 20.85 -17.23 -20.90
C LEU A 22 19.85 -17.54 -19.77
N PHE A 23 19.55 -18.82 -19.53
CA PHE A 23 18.65 -19.24 -18.46
C PHE A 23 19.28 -19.05 -17.08
N PHE A 24 20.57 -19.32 -16.92
CA PHE A 24 21.27 -19.02 -15.67
C PHE A 24 21.22 -17.53 -15.33
N ALA A 25 21.55 -16.67 -16.30
CA ALA A 25 21.47 -15.22 -16.12
C ALA A 25 20.03 -14.74 -15.82
N THR A 26 19.03 -15.44 -16.36
CA THR A 26 17.62 -15.18 -16.07
C THR A 26 17.24 -15.62 -14.65
N ILE A 27 17.72 -16.77 -14.19
CA ILE A 27 17.46 -17.25 -12.83
C ILE A 27 18.10 -16.33 -11.79
N SER A 28 19.32 -15.86 -12.06
CA SER A 28 20.07 -14.98 -11.16
C SER A 28 19.61 -13.52 -11.18
N GLY A 29 18.73 -13.12 -12.10
CA GLY A 29 18.27 -11.73 -12.22
C GLY A 29 19.31 -10.78 -12.81
N CYS A 30 20.35 -11.29 -13.47
CA CYS A 30 21.41 -10.46 -14.05
C CYS A 30 20.97 -9.84 -15.39
N VAL A 31 20.19 -8.77 -15.33
CA VAL A 31 19.62 -8.07 -16.51
C VAL A 31 20.68 -7.70 -17.54
N GLN A 32 21.86 -7.24 -17.09
CA GLN A 32 22.96 -6.83 -17.96
C GLN A 32 23.46 -7.98 -18.84
N ILE A 33 23.64 -9.16 -18.25
CA ILE A 33 24.13 -10.35 -18.96
C ILE A 33 23.07 -10.83 -19.96
N VAL A 34 21.80 -10.84 -19.55
CA VAL A 34 20.70 -11.22 -20.44
C VAL A 34 20.62 -10.29 -21.64
N LYS A 35 20.76 -8.98 -21.42
CA LYS A 35 20.77 -7.99 -22.49
C LYS A 35 21.92 -8.23 -23.48
N GLU A 36 23.14 -8.37 -22.98
CA GLU A 36 24.33 -8.59 -23.82
C GLU A 36 24.21 -9.86 -24.66
N ILE A 37 23.72 -10.96 -24.07
CA ILE A 37 23.50 -12.22 -24.79
C ILE A 37 22.48 -12.07 -25.91
N LEU A 38 21.37 -11.35 -25.65
CA LEU A 38 20.31 -11.16 -26.64
C LEU A 38 20.69 -10.15 -27.73
N ASP A 39 21.55 -9.18 -27.42
CA ASP A 39 22.11 -8.23 -28.40
C ASP A 39 23.10 -8.94 -29.35
N LEU A 40 23.92 -9.86 -28.82
CA LEU A 40 24.86 -10.67 -29.61
C LEU A 40 24.17 -11.82 -30.38
N TYR A 41 23.18 -12.46 -29.77
CA TYR A 41 22.48 -13.63 -30.32
C TYR A 41 20.96 -13.50 -30.16
N PRO A 42 20.27 -12.72 -31.01
CA PRO A 42 18.82 -12.51 -30.92
C PRO A 42 18.00 -13.80 -31.00
N GLN A 43 18.49 -14.81 -31.72
CA GLN A 43 17.87 -16.14 -31.85
C GLN A 43 17.83 -16.92 -30.54
N ALA A 44 18.68 -16.58 -29.56
CA ALA A 44 18.73 -17.27 -28.27
C ALA A 44 17.41 -17.14 -27.48
N VAL A 45 16.58 -16.13 -27.79
CA VAL A 45 15.26 -15.94 -27.14
C VAL A 45 14.30 -17.11 -27.36
N VAL A 46 14.46 -17.84 -28.47
CA VAL A 46 13.60 -18.96 -28.89
C VAL A 46 14.02 -20.25 -28.18
N HIS A 47 15.20 -20.26 -27.56
CA HIS A 47 15.72 -21.42 -26.87
C HIS A 47 14.77 -21.88 -25.77
N ILE A 48 14.63 -23.19 -25.66
CA ILE A 48 13.79 -23.85 -24.67
C ILE A 48 14.67 -24.60 -23.69
N ASP A 49 14.27 -24.55 -22.43
CA ASP A 49 14.85 -25.32 -21.33
C ASP A 49 14.39 -26.79 -21.42
N ASP A 50 15.01 -27.67 -20.63
CA ASP A 50 14.77 -29.12 -20.61
C ASP A 50 13.33 -29.51 -20.19
N LYS A 51 12.52 -28.54 -19.78
CA LYS A 51 11.09 -28.70 -19.42
C LYS A 51 10.15 -28.06 -20.45
N GLY A 52 10.65 -27.76 -21.65
CA GLY A 52 9.94 -27.05 -22.71
C GLY A 52 9.64 -25.58 -22.39
N ARG A 53 10.30 -25.00 -21.39
CA ARG A 53 10.06 -23.62 -20.93
C ARG A 53 10.86 -22.62 -21.75
N ASN A 54 10.23 -21.52 -22.14
CA ASN A 54 10.95 -20.39 -22.73
C ASN A 54 11.50 -19.43 -21.65
N ILE A 55 12.25 -18.42 -22.08
CA ILE A 55 12.81 -17.39 -21.20
C ILE A 55 11.74 -16.67 -20.35
N LEU A 56 10.54 -16.44 -20.88
CA LEU A 56 9.44 -15.80 -20.14
C LEU A 56 8.93 -16.69 -19.00
N HIS A 57 8.78 -18.00 -19.22
CA HIS A 57 8.39 -18.93 -18.14
C HIS A 57 9.41 -18.92 -17.01
N VAL A 58 10.71 -18.88 -17.34
CA VAL A 58 11.79 -18.84 -16.33
C VAL A 58 11.79 -17.49 -15.60
N ALA A 59 11.75 -16.37 -16.32
CA ALA A 59 11.68 -15.04 -15.72
C ALA A 59 10.46 -14.90 -14.78
N ILE A 60 9.30 -15.43 -15.20
CA ILE A 60 8.08 -15.46 -14.39
C ILE A 60 8.24 -16.32 -13.15
N LYS A 61 8.79 -17.53 -13.27
CA LYS A 61 9.02 -18.42 -12.13
C LYS A 61 9.88 -17.75 -11.05
N TYR A 62 10.92 -17.02 -11.44
CA TYR A 62 11.87 -16.38 -10.51
C TYR A 62 11.55 -14.90 -10.20
N ARG A 63 10.35 -14.42 -10.57
CA ARG A 63 9.87 -13.05 -10.29
C ARG A 63 10.79 -11.93 -10.82
N GLN A 64 11.47 -12.18 -11.93
CA GLN A 64 12.41 -11.25 -12.55
C GLN A 64 11.68 -10.26 -13.46
N LEU A 65 11.12 -9.20 -12.85
CA LEU A 65 10.34 -8.19 -13.56
C LEU A 65 11.13 -7.48 -14.66
N ASP A 66 12.37 -7.07 -14.38
CA ASP A 66 13.18 -6.29 -15.32
C ASP A 66 13.49 -7.09 -16.59
N ILE A 67 13.78 -8.38 -16.43
CA ILE A 67 14.04 -9.30 -17.55
C ILE A 67 12.75 -9.57 -18.33
N PHE A 68 11.64 -9.78 -17.63
CA PHE A 68 10.33 -9.94 -18.27
C PHE A 68 9.98 -8.72 -19.14
N GLU A 69 10.14 -7.51 -18.62
CA GLU A 69 9.91 -6.29 -19.39
C GLU A 69 10.87 -6.13 -20.58
N LEU A 70 12.14 -6.47 -20.41
CA LEU A 70 13.15 -6.39 -21.47
C LEU A 70 12.76 -7.27 -22.66
N VAL A 71 12.44 -8.54 -22.40
CA VAL A 71 12.02 -9.50 -23.45
C VAL A 71 10.70 -9.06 -24.10
N MET A 72 9.79 -8.51 -23.31
CA MET A 72 8.48 -8.02 -23.78
C MET A 72 8.55 -6.78 -24.68
N LYS A 73 9.62 -5.99 -24.58
CA LYS A 73 9.87 -4.78 -25.41
C LYS A 73 10.55 -5.12 -26.74
N MET A 74 11.10 -6.32 -26.92
CA MET A 74 11.79 -6.72 -28.16
C MET A 74 10.82 -6.90 -29.34
N LYS A 75 11.25 -6.51 -30.54
CA LYS A 75 10.53 -6.70 -31.82
C LYS A 75 10.69 -8.14 -32.37
N LEU A 76 10.61 -9.14 -31.50
CA LEU A 76 10.72 -10.56 -31.84
C LEU A 76 9.30 -11.16 -32.00
N PRO A 77 9.11 -12.42 -32.46
CA PRO A 77 7.78 -13.04 -32.58
C PRO A 77 7.13 -13.30 -31.20
N LYS A 78 6.74 -12.21 -30.53
CA LYS A 78 6.14 -12.14 -29.21
C LYS A 78 4.95 -13.09 -29.07
N ASN A 79 4.12 -13.17 -30.10
CA ASN A 79 2.93 -14.03 -30.12
C ASN A 79 3.30 -15.52 -29.97
N TRP A 80 4.42 -15.95 -30.55
CA TRP A 80 4.90 -17.32 -30.42
C TRP A 80 5.42 -17.61 -29.01
N LEU A 81 6.21 -16.69 -28.43
CA LEU A 81 6.71 -16.85 -27.06
C LEU A 81 5.56 -16.86 -26.04
N VAL A 82 4.58 -15.99 -26.22
CA VAL A 82 3.43 -15.87 -25.30
C VAL A 82 2.51 -17.08 -25.37
N GLY A 83 2.34 -17.66 -26.57
CA GLY A 83 1.48 -18.83 -26.81
C GLY A 83 2.15 -20.19 -26.55
N LYS A 84 3.47 -20.23 -26.31
CA LYS A 84 4.18 -21.48 -26.04
C LYS A 84 3.77 -22.06 -24.68
N LEU A 85 3.55 -23.37 -24.64
CA LEU A 85 3.24 -24.13 -23.43
C LEU A 85 4.48 -24.90 -22.96
N ASP A 86 4.60 -25.07 -21.63
CA ASP A 86 5.56 -26.02 -21.05
C ASP A 86 5.14 -27.48 -21.30
N GLU A 87 5.99 -28.44 -20.96
CA GLU A 87 5.69 -29.88 -21.08
C GLU A 87 4.44 -30.33 -20.29
N GLY A 88 4.10 -29.60 -19.22
CA GLY A 88 2.89 -29.82 -18.43
C GLY A 88 1.65 -29.12 -18.98
N GLY A 89 1.72 -28.56 -20.19
CA GLY A 89 0.64 -27.78 -20.81
C GLY A 89 0.34 -26.48 -20.08
N ASN A 90 1.22 -26.02 -19.20
CA ASN A 90 1.06 -24.78 -18.46
C ASN A 90 1.44 -23.60 -19.37
N SER A 91 0.57 -22.59 -19.38
CA SER A 91 0.91 -21.29 -19.95
C SER A 91 1.79 -20.48 -18.99
N MET A 92 2.28 -19.35 -19.48
CA MET A 92 2.96 -18.35 -18.64
C MET A 92 2.10 -17.91 -17.44
N LEU A 93 0.77 -17.81 -17.62
CA LEU A 93 -0.15 -17.44 -16.53
C LEU A 93 -0.19 -18.52 -15.43
N HIS A 94 -0.19 -19.80 -15.81
CA HIS A 94 -0.11 -20.89 -14.85
C HIS A 94 1.23 -20.86 -14.10
N THR A 95 2.31 -20.45 -14.75
CA THR A 95 3.64 -20.31 -14.12
C THR A 95 3.67 -19.15 -13.13
N ALA A 96 3.01 -18.02 -13.44
CA ALA A 96 2.79 -16.94 -12.48
C ALA A 96 1.92 -17.41 -11.31
N GLY A 97 0.96 -18.30 -11.60
CA GLY A 97 0.06 -18.91 -10.64
C GLY A 97 0.72 -19.81 -9.59
N LYS A 98 1.88 -20.38 -9.92
CA LYS A 98 2.61 -21.31 -9.04
C LYS A 98 3.47 -20.53 -8.05
N ARG A 99 3.36 -20.92 -6.77
CA ARG A 99 4.27 -20.48 -5.72
C ARG A 99 5.64 -21.10 -5.95
N ASN A 100 6.67 -20.27 -6.07
CA ASN A 100 8.03 -20.74 -6.21
C ASN A 100 8.62 -21.02 -4.82
N LYS A 101 8.82 -22.30 -4.47
CA LYS A 101 9.49 -22.69 -3.22
C LYS A 101 11.00 -22.35 -3.22
N ASP A 102 11.57 -22.17 -4.41
CA ASP A 102 12.99 -21.90 -4.62
C ASP A 102 13.29 -20.38 -4.63
N TYR A 103 12.24 -19.55 -4.63
CA TYR A 103 12.36 -18.10 -4.55
C TYR A 103 12.23 -17.68 -3.10
N VAL A 104 13.33 -17.17 -2.54
CA VAL A 104 13.34 -16.50 -1.24
C VAL A 104 13.27 -15.00 -1.54
N PRO A 105 12.18 -14.31 -1.19
CA PRO A 105 12.13 -12.86 -1.34
C PRO A 105 13.29 -12.23 -0.57
N GLU A 106 14.02 -11.28 -1.18
CA GLU A 106 15.15 -10.59 -0.53
C GLU A 106 14.73 -9.86 0.77
N LYS A 107 13.44 -9.55 0.91
CA LYS A 107 12.85 -8.92 2.08
C LYS A 107 11.78 -9.83 2.66
N MET A 108 11.95 -10.22 3.92
CA MET A 108 10.92 -10.90 4.70
C MET A 108 9.76 -9.92 4.94
N GLN A 109 8.81 -9.89 4.01
CA GLN A 109 7.58 -9.12 4.15
C GLN A 109 6.50 -9.95 4.86
N GLY A 110 5.52 -9.29 5.49
CA GLY A 110 4.39 -9.99 6.10
C GLY A 110 3.63 -10.83 5.05
N PRO A 111 2.97 -11.93 5.45
CA PRO A 111 2.33 -12.87 4.51
C PRO A 111 1.23 -12.22 3.64
N ALA A 112 0.62 -11.13 4.13
CA ALA A 112 -0.33 -10.33 3.35
C ALA A 112 0.31 -9.55 2.20
N LEU A 113 1.51 -9.01 2.42
CA LEU A 113 2.26 -8.30 1.38
C LEU A 113 2.81 -9.30 0.35
N GLU A 114 3.31 -10.46 0.79
CA GLU A 114 3.72 -11.55 -0.12
C GLU A 114 2.55 -11.94 -1.03
N LEU A 115 1.35 -12.17 -0.47
CA LEU A 115 0.18 -12.49 -1.28
C LEU A 115 -0.21 -11.35 -2.24
N GLN A 116 -0.11 -10.09 -1.80
CA GLN A 116 -0.41 -8.94 -2.64
C GLN A 116 0.55 -8.82 -3.83
N GLU A 117 1.86 -9.02 -3.59
CA GLU A 117 2.87 -9.02 -4.65
C GLU A 117 2.62 -10.15 -5.66
N GLU A 118 2.27 -11.34 -5.18
CA GLU A 118 1.91 -12.49 -6.02
C GLU A 118 0.65 -12.23 -6.86
N MET A 119 -0.36 -11.56 -6.29
CA MET A 119 -1.57 -11.18 -7.02
C MET A 119 -1.28 -10.13 -8.10
N HIS A 120 -0.54 -9.08 -7.78
CA HIS A 120 -0.13 -8.07 -8.77
C HIS A 120 0.77 -8.66 -9.87
N TRP A 121 1.64 -9.60 -9.51
CA TRP A 121 2.45 -10.32 -10.47
C TRP A 121 1.58 -11.14 -11.44
N PHE A 122 0.59 -11.86 -10.91
CA PHE A 122 -0.36 -12.63 -11.70
C PHE A 122 -1.19 -11.75 -12.63
N GLU A 123 -1.70 -10.62 -12.15
CA GLU A 123 -2.45 -9.63 -12.94
C GLU A 123 -1.60 -9.05 -14.08
N ARG A 124 -0.35 -8.66 -13.80
CA ARG A 124 0.57 -8.14 -14.82
C ARG A 124 0.83 -9.14 -15.94
N VAL A 125 1.00 -10.42 -15.60
CA VAL A 125 1.18 -11.48 -16.60
C VAL A 125 -0.12 -11.71 -17.38
N LYS A 126 -1.28 -11.59 -16.73
CA LYS A 126 -2.60 -11.71 -17.37
C LYS A 126 -2.83 -10.64 -18.44
N GLU A 127 -2.44 -9.39 -18.19
CA GLU A 127 -2.58 -8.27 -19.14
C GLU A 127 -1.79 -8.48 -20.45
N VAL A 128 -0.71 -9.25 -20.38
CA VAL A 128 0.16 -9.54 -21.51
C VAL A 128 -0.38 -10.66 -22.41
N ILE A 129 -1.23 -11.52 -21.87
CA ILE A 129 -1.67 -12.75 -22.52
C ILE A 129 -2.91 -12.47 -23.40
N PRO A 130 -2.97 -13.01 -24.63
CA PRO A 130 -4.15 -12.90 -25.48
C PRO A 130 -5.42 -13.39 -24.76
N PRO A 131 -6.57 -12.71 -24.90
CA PRO A 131 -7.79 -13.04 -24.15
C PRO A 131 -8.25 -14.50 -24.30
N HIS A 132 -8.11 -15.06 -25.51
CA HIS A 132 -8.48 -16.45 -25.79
C HIS A 132 -7.59 -17.50 -25.09
N PHE A 133 -6.44 -17.09 -24.56
CA PHE A 133 -5.46 -17.96 -23.92
C PHE A 133 -5.51 -17.90 -22.39
N VAL A 134 -6.34 -17.01 -21.83
CA VAL A 134 -6.53 -16.86 -20.38
C VAL A 134 -7.23 -18.09 -19.78
N ASP A 135 -8.23 -18.61 -20.47
CA ASP A 135 -9.02 -19.78 -20.04
C ASP A 135 -8.41 -21.11 -20.47
N HIS A 136 -7.16 -21.08 -20.98
CA HIS A 136 -6.41 -22.30 -21.30
C HIS A 136 -6.31 -23.21 -20.07
N ARG A 137 -6.41 -24.51 -20.31
CA ARG A 137 -6.30 -25.53 -19.26
C ARG A 137 -5.02 -26.31 -19.41
N ASN A 138 -4.30 -26.48 -18.32
CA ASN A 138 -3.10 -27.32 -18.30
C ASN A 138 -3.45 -28.81 -18.39
N ASN A 139 -2.43 -29.68 -18.39
CA ASN A 139 -2.62 -31.14 -18.44
C ASN A 139 -3.41 -31.72 -17.24
N GLN A 140 -3.60 -30.93 -16.18
CA GLN A 140 -4.42 -31.28 -15.01
C GLN A 140 -5.88 -30.81 -15.15
N GLY A 141 -6.25 -30.19 -16.28
CA GLY A 141 -7.59 -29.64 -16.53
C GLY A 141 -7.91 -28.36 -15.76
N LEU A 142 -6.92 -27.76 -15.10
CA LEU A 142 -7.05 -26.54 -14.29
C LEU A 142 -6.78 -25.29 -15.14
N THR A 143 -7.51 -24.22 -14.88
CA THR A 143 -7.17 -22.87 -15.37
C THR A 143 -6.09 -22.24 -14.49
N ALA A 144 -5.41 -21.21 -15.00
CA ALA A 144 -4.36 -20.53 -14.26
C ALA A 144 -4.88 -19.88 -12.96
N GLU A 145 -6.11 -19.35 -12.97
CA GLU A 145 -6.76 -18.78 -11.77
C GLU A 145 -7.09 -19.86 -10.74
N ALA A 146 -7.61 -21.01 -11.19
CA ALA A 146 -7.88 -22.13 -10.29
C ALA A 146 -6.58 -22.68 -9.66
N LEU A 147 -5.50 -22.73 -10.44
CA LEU A 147 -4.18 -23.12 -9.96
C LEU A 147 -3.61 -22.11 -8.95
N PHE A 148 -3.75 -20.81 -9.21
CA PHE A 148 -3.32 -19.77 -8.27
C PHE A 148 -4.09 -19.85 -6.95
N ASN A 149 -5.41 -20.04 -7.01
CA ASN A 149 -6.27 -20.16 -5.83
C ASN A 149 -5.94 -21.39 -4.97
N THR A 150 -5.62 -22.51 -5.60
CA THR A 150 -5.26 -23.74 -4.89
C THR A 150 -3.86 -23.66 -4.29
N THR A 151 -2.90 -23.16 -5.06
CA THR A 151 -1.49 -23.08 -4.64
C THR A 151 -1.27 -22.06 -3.52
N ASN A 152 -1.97 -20.92 -3.56
CA ASN A 152 -1.82 -19.85 -2.56
C ASN A 152 -2.85 -19.93 -1.43
N LYS A 153 -3.55 -21.06 -1.27
CA LYS A 153 -4.58 -21.23 -0.22
C LYS A 153 -4.01 -21.06 1.19
N GLU A 154 -2.85 -21.65 1.47
CA GLU A 154 -2.19 -21.57 2.77
C GLU A 154 -1.68 -20.15 3.05
N LEU A 155 -0.99 -19.55 2.08
CA LEU A 155 -0.50 -18.17 2.18
C LEU A 155 -1.66 -17.21 2.47
N ARG A 156 -2.82 -17.41 1.84
CA ARG A 156 -4.04 -16.63 2.10
C ARG A 156 -4.60 -16.80 3.52
N LEU A 157 -4.56 -18.01 4.07
CA LEU A 157 -4.99 -18.23 5.45
C LEU A 157 -4.05 -17.51 6.43
N ASN A 158 -2.74 -17.65 6.24
CA ASN A 158 -1.73 -16.97 7.05
C ASN A 158 -1.85 -15.46 6.92
N ALA A 159 -2.10 -14.95 5.71
CA ALA A 159 -2.28 -13.54 5.43
C ALA A 159 -3.55 -12.98 6.09
N LYS A 160 -4.67 -13.71 6.01
CA LYS A 160 -5.93 -13.35 6.69
C LYS A 160 -5.74 -13.27 8.20
N GLU A 161 -5.11 -14.28 8.79
CA GLU A 161 -4.86 -14.30 10.23
C GLU A 161 -3.91 -13.18 10.65
N TRP A 162 -2.86 -12.94 9.87
CA TRP A 162 -1.91 -11.86 10.12
C TRP A 162 -2.59 -10.49 10.09
N ILE A 163 -3.35 -10.16 9.03
CA ILE A 163 -4.07 -8.88 8.95
C ILE A 163 -5.04 -8.72 10.13
N LYS A 164 -5.76 -9.78 10.49
CA LYS A 164 -6.72 -9.73 11.59
C LYS A 164 -6.03 -9.45 12.92
N ARG A 165 -4.97 -10.20 13.27
CA ARG A 165 -4.20 -9.99 14.50
C ARG A 165 -3.54 -8.61 14.55
N THR A 166 -3.00 -8.14 13.42
CA THR A 166 -2.42 -6.81 13.32
C THR A 166 -3.48 -5.73 13.51
N ALA A 167 -4.64 -5.83 12.86
CA ALA A 167 -5.73 -4.87 13.01
C ALA A 167 -6.27 -4.84 14.46
N GLU A 168 -6.45 -5.98 15.11
CA GLU A 168 -6.85 -6.07 16.52
C GLU A 168 -5.82 -5.41 17.45
N GLY A 169 -4.54 -5.74 17.29
CA GLY A 169 -3.45 -5.14 18.08
C GLY A 169 -3.35 -3.62 17.88
N CYS A 170 -3.40 -3.15 16.63
CA CYS A 170 -3.35 -1.72 16.32
C CYS A 170 -4.61 -0.97 16.79
N THR A 171 -5.78 -1.62 16.81
CA THR A 171 -7.01 -1.04 17.40
C THR A 171 -6.83 -0.77 18.89
N ILE A 172 -6.27 -1.72 19.64
CA ILE A 172 -6.00 -1.56 21.08
C ILE A 172 -5.05 -0.37 21.30
N VAL A 173 -3.94 -0.31 20.55
CA VAL A 173 -2.97 0.79 20.64
C VAL A 173 -3.62 2.14 20.30
N ALA A 174 -4.43 2.21 19.24
CA ALA A 174 -5.12 3.42 18.83
C ALA A 174 -6.12 3.91 19.89
N VAL A 175 -6.90 3.01 20.48
CA VAL A 175 -7.81 3.34 21.58
C VAL A 175 -7.02 3.84 22.80
N LEU A 176 -5.92 3.19 23.17
CA LEU A 176 -5.06 3.66 24.27
C LEU A 176 -4.56 5.09 24.02
N ILE A 177 -4.04 5.38 22.82
CA ILE A 177 -3.59 6.73 22.46
C ILE A 177 -4.75 7.73 22.56
N ALA A 178 -5.92 7.40 22.01
CA ALA A 178 -7.10 8.25 22.08
C ALA A 178 -7.52 8.52 23.54
N THR A 179 -7.48 7.52 24.42
CA THR A 179 -7.82 7.69 25.84
C THR A 179 -6.84 8.59 26.59
N VAL A 180 -5.53 8.45 26.33
CA VAL A 180 -4.52 9.29 26.99
C VAL A 180 -4.62 10.73 26.48
N ALA A 181 -4.82 10.93 25.18
CA ALA A 181 -5.03 12.26 24.60
C ALA A 181 -6.32 12.90 25.13
N PHE A 182 -7.43 12.16 25.17
CA PHE A 182 -8.68 12.65 25.75
C PHE A 182 -8.54 13.05 27.23
N ALA A 183 -7.81 12.28 28.02
CA ALA A 183 -7.49 12.67 29.40
C ALA A 183 -6.66 13.97 29.45
N ALA A 184 -5.65 14.08 28.58
CA ALA A 184 -4.81 15.27 28.47
C ALA A 184 -5.61 16.54 28.12
N ALA A 185 -6.63 16.41 27.27
CA ALA A 185 -7.53 17.51 26.90
C ALA A 185 -8.24 18.16 28.11
N TYR A 186 -8.63 17.35 29.10
CA TYR A 186 -9.27 17.86 30.32
C TYR A 186 -8.27 18.32 31.38
N THR A 187 -7.06 17.77 31.39
CA THR A 187 -5.98 18.18 32.29
C THR A 187 -5.13 19.28 31.66
N ILE A 188 -5.74 20.45 31.47
CA ILE A 188 -5.11 21.57 30.76
C ILE A 188 -3.81 21.99 31.46
N PRO A 189 -2.66 21.97 30.76
CA PRO A 189 -1.38 22.35 31.34
C PRO A 189 -1.39 23.83 31.73
N GLY A 190 -0.93 24.13 32.94
CA GLY A 190 -0.98 25.48 33.53
C GLY A 190 -2.30 25.82 34.24
N GLY A 191 -3.31 24.94 34.17
CA GLY A 191 -4.60 25.10 34.85
C GLY A 191 -5.52 26.15 34.21
N SER A 192 -6.71 26.29 34.79
CA SER A 192 -7.69 27.31 34.42
C SER A 192 -7.76 28.43 35.45
N ASN A 193 -8.10 29.63 35.01
CA ASN A 193 -8.36 30.74 35.91
C ASN A 193 -9.69 30.49 36.65
N GLY A 194 -9.66 30.47 37.98
CA GLY A 194 -10.81 30.11 38.82
C GLY A 194 -12.04 31.02 38.69
N GLN A 195 -11.90 32.22 38.12
CA GLN A 195 -13.03 33.14 37.90
C GLN A 195 -13.64 33.07 36.50
N THR A 196 -12.86 32.73 35.47
CA THR A 196 -13.28 32.79 34.07
C THR A 196 -13.35 31.41 33.40
N GLY A 197 -12.75 30.39 33.99
CA GLY A 197 -12.64 29.04 33.42
C GLY A 197 -11.68 28.95 32.23
N VAL A 198 -11.07 30.07 31.82
CA VAL A 198 -10.17 30.14 30.65
C VAL A 198 -8.79 29.59 31.02
N PRO A 199 -8.12 28.85 30.12
CA PRO A 199 -6.74 28.39 30.33
C PRO A 199 -5.78 29.55 30.62
N VAL A 200 -4.96 29.43 31.66
CA VAL A 200 -3.98 30.47 32.02
C VAL A 200 -2.95 30.74 30.89
N PRO A 201 -2.40 29.73 30.19
CA PRO A 201 -1.43 29.96 29.12
C PRO A 201 -2.04 30.18 27.71
N LEU A 202 -3.30 30.63 27.60
CA LEU A 202 -4.03 30.71 26.31
C LEU A 202 -3.27 31.45 25.19
N ASN A 203 -2.54 32.52 25.53
CA ASN A 203 -1.83 33.37 24.55
C ASN A 203 -0.44 32.84 24.15
N HIS A 204 0.04 31.73 24.74
CA HIS A 204 1.35 31.18 24.40
C HIS A 204 1.27 30.30 23.13
N PRO A 205 2.19 30.43 22.15
CA PRO A 205 2.16 29.64 20.92
C PRO A 205 2.24 28.13 21.18
N PHE A 206 2.95 27.70 22.23
CA PHE A 206 3.03 26.29 22.62
C PHE A 206 1.70 25.73 23.12
N PHE A 207 0.81 26.57 23.67
CA PHE A 207 -0.54 26.15 24.06
C PHE A 207 -1.39 25.81 22.83
N LEU A 208 -1.28 26.61 21.76
CA LEU A 208 -1.94 26.30 20.49
C LEU A 208 -1.43 24.99 19.87
N VAL A 209 -0.12 24.75 19.93
CA VAL A 209 0.49 23.49 19.46
C VAL A 209 0.02 22.30 20.28
N PHE A 210 -0.09 22.45 21.61
CA PHE A 210 -0.63 21.42 22.49
C PHE A 210 -2.10 21.09 22.14
N THR A 211 -2.99 22.08 22.14
CA THR A 211 -4.42 21.85 21.88
C THR A 211 -4.66 21.33 20.46
N GLY A 212 -3.97 21.89 19.46
CA GLY A 212 -4.06 21.42 18.08
C GLY A 212 -3.52 20.01 17.90
N GLY A 213 -2.37 19.70 18.51
CA GLY A 213 -1.76 18.38 18.51
C GLY A 213 -2.67 17.33 19.15
N ASP A 214 -3.28 17.64 20.28
CA ASP A 214 -4.16 16.72 21.02
C ASP A 214 -5.45 16.40 20.23
N ILE A 215 -6.10 17.41 19.64
CA ILE A 215 -7.27 17.21 18.75
C ILE A 215 -6.88 16.37 17.53
N LEU A 216 -5.73 16.63 16.92
CA LEU A 216 -5.23 15.87 15.77
C LEU A 216 -4.89 14.42 16.17
N THR A 217 -4.35 14.19 17.36
CA THR A 217 -4.10 12.86 17.91
C THR A 217 -5.38 12.07 18.08
N ILE A 218 -6.40 12.65 18.72
CA ILE A 218 -7.70 11.98 18.94
C ILE A 218 -8.39 11.69 17.60
N SER A 219 -8.51 12.68 16.73
CA SER A 219 -9.19 12.52 15.44
C SER A 219 -8.52 11.46 14.55
N SER A 220 -7.19 11.47 14.45
CA SER A 220 -6.43 10.47 13.71
C SER A 220 -6.48 9.07 14.36
N ALA A 221 -6.40 8.97 15.69
CA ALA A 221 -6.54 7.69 16.40
C ALA A 221 -7.92 7.06 16.17
N LEU A 222 -9.00 7.84 16.32
CA LEU A 222 -10.36 7.36 16.09
C LEU A 222 -10.59 6.95 14.64
N THR A 223 -10.05 7.72 13.68
CA THR A 223 -10.09 7.35 12.25
C THR A 223 -9.37 6.01 12.03
N SER A 224 -8.21 5.81 12.65
CA SER A 224 -7.48 4.54 12.59
C SER A 224 -8.28 3.38 13.20
N VAL A 225 -8.96 3.59 14.33
CA VAL A 225 -9.84 2.58 14.96
C VAL A 225 -10.95 2.16 14.01
N VAL A 226 -11.65 3.11 13.39
CA VAL A 226 -12.74 2.80 12.45
C VAL A 226 -12.24 1.97 11.27
N LEU A 227 -11.06 2.28 10.72
CA LEU A 227 -10.46 1.52 9.62
C LEU A 227 -10.07 0.09 10.03
N PHE A 228 -9.47 -0.10 11.20
CA PHE A 228 -9.14 -1.45 11.68
C PHE A 228 -10.38 -2.27 12.05
N LEU A 229 -11.41 -1.64 12.63
CA LEU A 229 -12.69 -2.31 12.86
C LEU A 229 -13.34 -2.73 11.54
N ALA A 230 -13.31 -1.88 10.51
CA ALA A 230 -13.81 -2.23 9.18
C ALA A 230 -13.08 -3.43 8.57
N ILE A 231 -11.76 -3.55 8.80
CA ILE A 231 -10.96 -4.71 8.38
C ILE A 231 -11.42 -5.98 9.10
N THR A 232 -11.56 -5.92 10.43
CA THR A 232 -11.98 -7.08 11.23
C THR A 232 -13.42 -7.54 10.94
N ALA A 233 -14.29 -6.60 10.55
CA ALA A 233 -15.67 -6.87 10.18
C ALA A 233 -15.83 -7.36 8.72
N SER A 234 -14.78 -7.30 7.90
CA SER A 234 -14.88 -7.64 6.48
C SER A 234 -15.01 -9.16 6.24
N PRO A 235 -15.71 -9.60 5.17
CA PRO A 235 -15.86 -11.02 4.83
C PRO A 235 -14.61 -11.67 4.17
N PHE A 236 -13.50 -10.95 3.98
CA PHE A 236 -12.23 -11.45 3.40
C PHE A 236 -12.40 -12.27 2.08
N ARG A 237 -13.07 -11.73 1.07
CA ARG A 237 -13.17 -12.36 -0.27
C ARG A 237 -11.90 -12.10 -1.10
N PHE A 238 -11.66 -12.94 -2.11
CA PHE A 238 -10.42 -12.96 -2.90
C PHE A 238 -10.10 -11.62 -3.61
N VAL A 239 -11.11 -11.00 -4.23
CA VAL A 239 -10.98 -9.71 -4.94
C VAL A 239 -10.73 -8.56 -3.96
N ASP A 240 -11.35 -8.62 -2.78
CA ASP A 240 -11.24 -7.58 -1.75
C ASP A 240 -9.87 -7.59 -1.07
N PHE A 241 -9.17 -8.75 -1.08
CA PHE A 241 -7.88 -8.94 -0.43
C PHE A 241 -6.77 -8.09 -1.06
N SER A 242 -6.69 -8.06 -2.40
CA SER A 242 -5.57 -7.41 -3.11
C SER A 242 -5.56 -5.90 -2.92
N HIS A 243 -6.71 -5.25 -3.11
CA HIS A 243 -6.76 -3.80 -3.22
C HIS A 243 -7.41 -3.12 -2.01
N SER A 244 -8.56 -3.59 -1.52
CA SER A 244 -9.29 -2.88 -0.46
C SER A 244 -8.67 -3.10 0.91
N LEU A 245 -8.37 -4.36 1.24
CA LEU A 245 -7.97 -4.75 2.59
C LEU A 245 -6.58 -4.24 2.97
N THR A 246 -5.59 -4.42 2.10
CA THR A 246 -4.22 -3.95 2.35
C THR A 246 -4.12 -2.42 2.30
N ASN A 247 -4.90 -1.75 1.44
CA ASN A 247 -4.96 -0.28 1.43
C ASN A 247 -5.60 0.27 2.71
N ASN A 248 -6.72 -0.31 3.17
CA ASN A 248 -7.32 0.09 4.45
C ASN A 248 -6.36 -0.14 5.62
N LEU A 249 -5.60 -1.25 5.61
CA LEU A 249 -4.57 -1.51 6.62
C LEU A 249 -3.46 -0.46 6.58
N ALA A 250 -2.96 -0.14 5.39
CA ALA A 250 -1.91 0.86 5.21
C ALA A 250 -2.37 2.27 5.64
N ILE A 251 -3.57 2.68 5.22
CA ILE A 251 -4.17 3.96 5.61
C ILE A 251 -4.39 4.00 7.13
N GLY A 252 -4.95 2.95 7.73
CA GLY A 252 -5.13 2.84 9.18
C GLY A 252 -3.81 3.00 9.92
N LEU A 253 -2.77 2.26 9.52
CA LEU A 253 -1.43 2.41 10.09
C LEU A 253 -0.89 3.83 9.93
N THR A 254 -1.09 4.49 8.78
CA THR A 254 -0.62 5.88 8.60
C THR A 254 -1.26 6.84 9.59
N PHE A 255 -2.58 6.76 9.79
CA PHE A 255 -3.29 7.58 10.77
C PHE A 255 -2.84 7.27 12.20
N LEU A 256 -2.62 6.00 12.54
CA LEU A 256 -2.08 5.60 13.85
C LEU A 256 -0.73 6.26 14.13
N PHE A 257 0.18 6.23 13.16
CA PHE A 257 1.50 6.83 13.32
C PHE A 257 1.46 8.36 13.36
N VAL A 258 0.59 9.00 12.57
CA VAL A 258 0.34 10.45 12.67
C VAL A 258 -0.16 10.79 14.08
N SER A 259 -1.05 9.97 14.64
CA SER A 259 -1.58 10.14 16.00
C SER A 259 -0.47 10.11 17.06
N VAL A 260 0.41 9.10 17.01
CA VAL A 260 1.57 9.00 17.90
C VAL A 260 2.50 10.21 17.77
N SER A 261 2.78 10.64 16.54
CA SER A 261 3.69 11.77 16.27
C SER A 261 3.15 13.09 16.83
N MET A 262 1.86 13.35 16.64
CA MET A 262 1.17 14.52 17.19
C MET A 262 1.12 14.46 18.72
N MET A 263 0.93 13.28 19.31
CA MET A 263 0.91 13.09 20.76
C MET A 263 2.27 13.41 21.38
N MET A 264 3.36 12.95 20.77
CA MET A 264 4.72 13.28 21.22
C MET A 264 5.02 14.79 21.10
N THR A 265 4.50 15.44 20.05
CA THR A 265 4.63 16.89 19.87
C THR A 265 3.84 17.66 20.93
N ALA A 266 2.61 17.22 21.24
CA ALA A 266 1.79 17.80 22.30
C ALA A 266 2.46 17.63 23.68
N PHE A 267 3.05 16.47 23.96
CA PHE A 267 3.82 16.25 25.18
C PHE A 267 5.02 17.21 25.29
N ALA A 268 5.78 17.41 24.22
CA ALA A 268 6.89 18.36 24.19
C ALA A 268 6.44 19.82 24.42
N ALA A 269 5.30 20.20 23.83
CA ALA A 269 4.69 21.51 24.05
C ALA A 269 4.28 21.70 25.53
N THR A 270 3.67 20.69 26.15
CA THR A 270 3.28 20.70 27.57
C THR A 270 4.48 20.90 28.50
N ILE A 271 5.57 20.14 28.29
CA ILE A 271 6.80 20.28 29.09
C ILE A 271 7.37 21.70 28.94
N THR A 272 7.36 22.25 27.72
CA THR A 272 7.83 23.62 27.46
C THR A 272 6.95 24.67 28.17
N LEU A 273 5.63 24.48 28.21
CA LEU A 273 4.70 25.37 28.91
C LEU A 273 4.86 25.33 30.43
N MET A 274 5.15 24.17 31.02
CA MET A 274 5.28 24.02 32.46
C MET A 274 6.60 24.60 33.02
N ILE A 275 7.66 24.65 32.23
CA ILE A 275 8.97 25.13 32.69
C ILE A 275 9.04 26.66 32.57
N HIS A 276 8.44 27.35 33.54
CA HIS A 276 8.54 28.81 33.58
C HIS A 276 9.81 29.32 34.30
N ASN A 277 10.41 28.56 35.24
CA ASN A 277 11.45 29.11 36.15
C ASN A 277 12.54 28.13 36.69
N GLY A 278 12.95 27.10 35.93
CA GLY A 278 14.02 26.17 36.35
C GLY A 278 15.45 26.55 35.94
N GLU A 279 16.46 26.16 36.73
CA GLU A 279 17.91 26.25 36.44
C GLU A 279 18.24 25.69 35.05
N GLY A 280 19.20 26.29 34.33
CA GLY A 280 19.49 25.98 32.92
C GLY A 280 19.72 24.50 32.61
N TRP A 281 20.28 23.73 33.54
CA TRP A 281 20.52 22.29 33.39
C TRP A 281 19.23 21.46 33.32
N THR A 282 18.20 21.83 34.09
CA THR A 282 16.89 21.13 34.07
C THR A 282 16.18 21.30 32.72
N LYS A 283 16.30 22.48 32.12
CA LYS A 283 15.79 22.78 30.77
C LYS A 283 16.47 21.91 29.72
N VAL A 284 17.81 21.82 29.76
CA VAL A 284 18.57 21.03 28.78
C VAL A 284 18.16 19.55 28.84
N ILE A 285 18.09 18.96 30.04
CA ILE A 285 17.71 17.55 30.23
C ILE A 285 16.28 17.29 29.72
N LEU A 286 15.33 18.16 30.05
CA LEU A 286 13.93 18.00 29.64
C LEU A 286 13.74 18.14 28.12
N TYR A 287 14.43 19.10 27.48
CA TYR A 287 14.40 19.22 26.02
C TYR A 287 15.01 18.00 25.35
N THR A 288 16.19 17.55 25.78
CA THR A 288 16.79 16.34 25.20
C THR A 288 15.86 15.12 25.35
N THR A 289 15.24 14.95 26.50
CA THR A 289 14.34 13.81 26.76
C THR A 289 13.08 13.88 25.91
N SER A 290 12.55 15.07 25.64
CA SER A 290 11.32 15.23 24.85
C SER A 290 11.54 15.09 23.33
N PHE A 291 12.71 15.52 22.83
CA PHE A 291 13.03 15.44 21.40
C PHE A 291 13.59 14.08 20.95
N ILE A 292 14.18 13.28 21.85
CA ILE A 292 14.70 11.95 21.52
C ILE A 292 13.61 11.02 20.95
N PRO A 293 12.43 10.85 21.59
CA PRO A 293 11.35 10.04 21.04
C PRO A 293 10.87 10.54 19.68
N VAL A 294 10.74 11.86 19.51
CA VAL A 294 10.30 12.49 18.25
C VAL A 294 11.31 12.20 17.13
N GLY A 295 12.61 12.31 17.41
CA GLY A 295 13.68 12.02 16.46
C GLY A 295 13.73 10.54 16.07
N LEU A 296 13.61 9.62 17.03
CA LEU A 296 13.56 8.18 16.77
C LEU A 296 12.34 7.79 15.93
N PHE A 297 11.18 8.37 16.23
CA PHE A 297 9.98 8.17 15.41
C PHE A 297 10.15 8.72 14.00
N ALA A 298 10.67 9.94 13.84
CA ALA A 298 10.91 10.54 12.53
C ALA A 298 11.87 9.70 11.66
N LEU A 299 12.95 9.17 12.25
CA LEU A 299 13.90 8.28 11.57
C LEU A 299 13.27 6.94 11.17
N SER A 300 12.44 6.37 12.05
CA SER A 300 11.71 5.12 11.77
C SER A 300 10.64 5.32 10.70
N TYR A 301 10.05 6.52 10.63
CA TYR A 301 8.97 6.86 9.70
C TYR A 301 9.46 7.27 8.32
N PHE A 302 10.68 7.81 8.21
CA PHE A 302 11.23 8.30 6.95
C PHE A 302 11.27 7.23 5.83
N PRO A 303 11.67 5.96 6.08
CA PRO A 303 11.60 4.90 5.08
C PRO A 303 10.16 4.51 4.72
N LEU A 304 9.27 4.44 5.72
CA LEU A 304 7.88 4.02 5.55
C LEU A 304 7.07 5.06 4.76
N CYS A 305 7.24 6.34 5.08
CA CYS A 305 6.61 7.46 4.40
C CYS A 305 7.10 7.57 2.95
N ARG A 306 8.39 7.34 2.69
CA ARG A 306 8.93 7.29 1.32
C ARG A 306 8.27 6.17 0.50
N SER A 307 8.10 4.98 1.08
CA SER A 307 7.46 3.83 0.44
C SER A 307 5.98 4.12 0.12
N LEU A 308 5.23 4.61 1.11
CA LEU A 308 3.79 4.89 0.98
C LEU A 308 3.50 6.15 0.15
N SER A 309 4.42 7.11 0.02
CA SER A 309 4.22 8.30 -0.82
C SER A 309 4.00 7.95 -2.30
N LYS A 310 4.57 6.83 -2.77
CA LYS A 310 4.34 6.34 -4.13
C LYS A 310 2.89 5.90 -4.31
N THR A 311 2.34 5.17 -3.34
CA THR A 311 0.95 4.72 -3.31
C THR A 311 -0.02 5.89 -3.11
N TYR A 312 0.33 6.83 -2.21
CA TYR A 312 -0.49 8.01 -1.92
C TYR A 312 -0.56 8.97 -3.11
N LYS A 313 0.50 9.15 -3.90
CA LYS A 313 0.45 9.94 -5.14
C LYS A 313 -0.59 9.42 -6.13
N HIS A 314 -0.73 8.09 -6.24
CA HIS A 314 -1.75 7.48 -7.10
C HIS A 314 -3.16 7.67 -6.55
N LEU A 315 -3.37 7.46 -5.25
CA LEU A 315 -4.67 7.64 -4.61
C LEU A 315 -5.11 9.12 -4.55
N LEU A 316 -4.19 10.04 -4.26
CA LEU A 316 -4.45 11.47 -4.26
C LEU A 316 -4.75 11.98 -5.67
N LYS A 317 -4.07 11.45 -6.69
CA LYS A 317 -4.40 11.77 -8.09
C LYS A 317 -5.82 11.28 -8.44
N ASN A 318 -6.18 10.06 -8.06
CA ASN A 318 -7.52 9.52 -8.30
C ASN A 318 -8.59 10.29 -7.51
N ALA A 319 -8.34 10.62 -6.26
CA ALA A 319 -9.25 11.42 -5.42
C ALA A 319 -9.38 12.86 -5.95
N TRP A 320 -8.27 13.48 -6.39
CA TRP A 320 -8.27 14.79 -7.03
C TRP A 320 -9.03 14.79 -8.36
N GLU A 321 -8.94 13.73 -9.15
CA GLU A 321 -9.75 13.58 -10.38
C GLU A 321 -11.24 13.41 -10.09
N VAL A 322 -11.61 12.71 -9.02
CA VAL A 322 -13.01 12.57 -8.59
C VAL A 322 -13.56 13.88 -8.00
N VAL A 323 -12.77 14.56 -7.16
CA VAL A 323 -13.14 15.85 -6.55
C VAL A 323 -13.21 16.96 -7.61
N SER A 324 -12.27 17.00 -8.55
CA SER A 324 -12.33 17.95 -9.68
C SER A 324 -13.53 17.68 -10.58
N ARG A 325 -13.87 16.42 -10.91
CA ARG A 325 -15.12 16.10 -11.64
C ARG A 325 -16.39 16.48 -10.88
N SER A 326 -16.38 16.33 -9.55
CA SER A 326 -17.50 16.72 -8.67
C SER A 326 -17.69 18.24 -8.61
N LEU A 327 -16.61 19.01 -8.66
CA LEU A 327 -16.62 20.48 -8.62
C LEU A 327 -16.98 21.15 -9.96
N TYR A 328 -16.88 20.44 -11.09
CA TYR A 328 -17.34 20.91 -12.41
C TYR A 328 -18.80 20.49 -12.68
N PHE A 329 -19.75 21.03 -11.91
CA PHE A 329 -21.14 21.09 -12.37
C PHE A 329 -21.30 22.35 -13.25
N PRO A 330 -21.74 22.24 -14.51
CA PRO A 330 -22.07 23.42 -15.31
C PRO A 330 -23.28 24.10 -14.69
N VAL A 331 -23.10 25.32 -14.20
CA VAL A 331 -24.19 26.20 -13.79
C VAL A 331 -25.06 26.46 -15.02
N LEU A 332 -26.24 25.83 -15.08
CA LEU A 332 -27.24 26.11 -16.10
C LEU A 332 -27.67 27.59 -15.98
N PRO A 333 -27.77 28.34 -17.09
CA PRO A 333 -28.19 29.73 -17.03
C PRO A 333 -29.66 29.82 -16.63
N ARG A 334 -29.91 30.63 -15.60
CA ARG A 334 -31.23 30.93 -15.04
C ARG A 334 -32.03 31.72 -16.09
N GLU A 335 -33.07 31.12 -16.63
CA GLU A 335 -33.99 31.78 -17.57
C GLU A 335 -34.79 32.87 -16.80
N ASN A 336 -34.47 34.14 -17.05
CA ASN A 336 -35.18 35.28 -16.47
C ASN A 336 -36.56 35.44 -17.14
N LYS A 337 -37.61 34.89 -16.53
CA LYS A 337 -38.99 35.31 -16.76
C LYS A 337 -39.40 36.29 -15.67
N GLU A 338 -39.25 37.58 -15.92
CA GLU A 338 -40.11 38.66 -15.39
C GLU A 338 -39.63 40.03 -15.87
N SER A 339 -40.18 40.49 -17.00
CA SER A 339 -40.40 41.91 -17.27
C SER A 339 -41.34 42.03 -18.45
N ASN A 340 -42.64 42.03 -18.16
CA ASN A 340 -43.66 42.69 -18.98
C ASN A 340 -45.01 42.55 -18.27
N ARG A 341 -45.30 43.48 -17.34
CA ARG A 341 -46.64 44.01 -17.08
C ARG A 341 -46.61 45.02 -15.93
N THR A 342 -46.18 46.24 -16.23
CA THR A 342 -46.66 47.44 -15.53
C THR A 342 -46.45 48.64 -16.44
N SER A 343 -47.40 48.86 -17.34
CA SER A 343 -47.80 50.19 -17.82
C SER A 343 -48.99 50.01 -18.75
N ASN A 344 -50.19 50.15 -18.21
CA ASN A 344 -51.13 51.14 -18.75
C ASN A 344 -52.28 51.36 -17.75
N SER A 345 -52.37 52.62 -17.39
CA SER A 345 -53.26 53.32 -16.49
C SER A 345 -54.67 53.56 -17.05
N LEU A 346 -55.61 53.86 -16.14
CA LEU A 346 -56.89 54.60 -16.31
C LEU A 346 -57.99 53.83 -17.08
N ASN A 347 -59.27 53.80 -16.71
CA ASN A 347 -60.14 54.61 -15.83
C ASN A 347 -61.43 53.77 -15.54
N PRO A 348 -62.22 54.04 -14.49
CA PRO A 348 -63.45 53.31 -14.18
C PRO A 348 -64.67 53.98 -14.84
N GLN A 349 -65.66 53.18 -15.27
CA GLN A 349 -67.09 53.38 -15.01
C GLN A 349 -67.98 52.47 -15.86
N ARG A 350 -69.16 52.21 -15.26
CA ARG A 350 -70.50 51.96 -15.84
C ARG A 350 -70.94 50.51 -16.05
N THR A 351 -71.95 50.16 -15.23
CA THR A 351 -73.29 49.61 -15.58
C THR A 351 -73.32 48.37 -16.47
N SER A 352 -74.13 47.34 -16.30
CA SER A 352 -75.35 47.03 -15.55
C SER A 352 -75.79 45.66 -16.14
N SER A 353 -76.52 44.83 -15.38
CA SER A 353 -77.54 43.86 -15.87
C SER A 353 -77.24 43.08 -17.17
N VAL A 354 -77.24 41.75 -17.16
CA VAL A 354 -78.39 40.85 -16.93
C VAL A 354 -77.87 39.48 -16.55
#